data_AF-A0A916INN7-F1
#
_entry.id   AF-A0A916INN7-F1
#
_cell.length_a   1.000
_cell.length_b   1.000
_cell.length_c   1.000
_cell.angle_alpha   90.00
_cell.angle_beta   90.00
_cell.angle_gamma   90.00
#
_symmetry.space_group_name_H-M   'P 1'
#
loop_
_entity.id
_entity.type
_entity.pdbx_description
1 polymer ?
#
loop_
_entity_poly.entity_id
_entity_poly.type
_entity_poly.pdbx_seq_one_letter_code
_entity_poly.pdbx_strand_id
1 'polypeptide(L)'
;MAKIIQLQRTADAVTPAIVEDNWSVLRGAEGQPLTEEQITAAVQSQDAVLFPLTVWKSHQDLLAGRARERTGVWLAPEDEPGDAQPLFDGVAVVAVDFPVFRDGRGFSTAYLLRTRYQWKGQLRAIGDVLRDQLNFMKRCGFDTFAVRADKDIEDAIKGFTEFTVTYQASVDEPLPLFRRARAEVGARESA
;
A
#
# COMPACT_ATOMS: atom_id res chain seq x y z
N MET A 1 10.86 4.47 -17.38
CA MET A 1 9.81 3.73 -16.66
C MET A 1 9.65 4.38 -15.29
N ALA A 2 8.46 4.32 -14.69
CA ALA A 2 8.24 4.90 -13.37
C ALA A 2 8.99 4.06 -12.33
N LYS A 3 9.54 4.71 -11.29
CA LYS A 3 10.19 4.01 -10.18
C LYS A 3 9.35 4.16 -8.93
N ILE A 4 9.36 3.13 -8.09
CA ILE A 4 8.68 3.10 -6.80
C ILE A 4 9.62 2.60 -5.73
N ILE A 5 9.29 2.87 -4.48
CA ILE A 5 10.02 2.30 -3.34
C ILE A 5 9.28 1.05 -2.88
N GLN A 6 9.99 -0.06 -2.73
CA GLN A 6 9.45 -1.30 -2.18
C GLN A 6 10.27 -1.75 -0.98
N LEU A 7 9.58 -2.13 0.10
CA LEU A 7 10.21 -2.74 1.26
C LEU A 7 10.49 -4.20 0.98
N GLN A 8 11.76 -4.56 1.01
CA GLN A 8 12.23 -5.93 0.93
C GLN A 8 12.36 -6.48 2.35
N ARG A 9 11.70 -7.61 2.63
CA ARG A 9 11.83 -8.30 3.92
C ARG A 9 12.81 -9.45 3.76
N THR A 10 13.91 -9.40 4.49
CA THR A 10 14.78 -10.56 4.75
C THR A 10 14.40 -11.17 6.09
N ALA A 11 15.04 -12.28 6.47
CA ALA A 11 14.79 -12.93 7.77
C ALA A 11 15.00 -11.97 8.96
N ASP A 12 15.94 -11.03 8.84
CA ASP A 12 16.40 -10.21 9.95
C ASP A 12 16.09 -8.70 9.79
N ALA A 13 15.71 -8.23 8.61
CA ALA A 13 15.56 -6.81 8.35
C ALA A 13 14.50 -6.47 7.29
N VAL A 14 13.97 -5.24 7.38
CA VAL A 14 13.13 -4.64 6.35
C VAL A 14 13.85 -3.44 5.76
N THR A 15 14.27 -3.55 4.51
CA THR A 15 15.08 -2.54 3.82
C THR A 15 14.30 -1.95 2.64
N PRO A 16 14.20 -0.61 2.52
CA PRO A 16 13.61 0.00 1.35
C PRO A 16 14.57 -0.12 0.15
N ALA A 17 14.03 -0.42 -1.02
CA ALA A 17 14.77 -0.47 -2.29
C ALA A 17 13.96 0.23 -3.37
N ILE A 18 14.65 0.89 -4.31
CA ILE A 18 14.02 1.49 -5.48
C ILE A 18 13.92 0.42 -6.56
N VAL A 19 12.71 0.22 -7.08
CA VAL A 19 12.40 -0.78 -8.11
C VAL A 19 11.63 -0.12 -9.26
N GLU A 20 11.70 -0.73 -10.44
CA GLU A 20 10.89 -0.33 -11.59
C GLU A 20 9.42 -0.69 -11.37
N ASP A 21 8.52 0.21 -11.72
CA ASP A 21 7.08 0.01 -11.65
C ASP A 21 6.48 -0.31 -13.01
N ASN A 22 5.98 -1.54 -13.11
CA ASN A 22 5.33 -2.07 -14.30
C ASN A 22 3.80 -2.04 -14.19
N TRP A 23 3.24 -1.39 -13.16
CA TRP A 23 1.81 -1.30 -12.94
C TRP A 23 1.24 0.00 -13.51
N SER A 24 0.13 -0.10 -14.23
CA SER A 24 -0.68 1.07 -14.59
C SER A 24 -1.87 1.20 -13.64
N VAL A 25 -2.17 2.44 -13.24
CA VAL A 25 -3.36 2.72 -12.41
C VAL A 25 -4.50 3.12 -13.34
N LEU A 26 -5.57 2.33 -13.37
CA LEU A 26 -6.76 2.68 -14.13
C LEU A 26 -7.52 3.78 -13.36
N ARG A 27 -7.49 5.00 -13.91
CA ARG A 27 -8.21 6.17 -13.41
C ARG A 27 -8.98 6.84 -14.54
N GLY A 28 -10.16 7.35 -14.23
CA GLY A 28 -10.86 8.27 -15.12
C GLY A 28 -10.12 9.60 -15.23
N ALA A 29 -10.41 10.38 -16.28
CA ALA A 29 -9.97 11.77 -16.34
C ALA A 29 -10.59 12.57 -15.18
N GLU A 30 -9.98 13.69 -14.78
CA GLU A 30 -10.44 14.51 -13.64
C GLU A 30 -11.95 14.78 -13.71
N GLY A 31 -12.70 14.25 -12.74
CA GLY A 31 -14.15 14.42 -12.62
C GLY A 31 -15.01 13.59 -13.58
N GLN A 32 -14.43 12.72 -14.40
CA GLN A 32 -15.16 11.84 -15.31
C GLN A 32 -15.06 10.36 -14.88
N PRO A 33 -16.19 9.65 -14.80
CA PRO A 33 -16.16 8.21 -14.55
C PRO A 33 -15.45 7.47 -15.70
N LEU A 34 -14.88 6.31 -15.40
CA LEU A 34 -14.31 5.43 -16.42
C LEU A 34 -15.40 4.98 -17.39
N THR A 35 -15.09 5.02 -18.69
CA THR A 35 -15.99 4.48 -19.71
C THR A 35 -15.88 2.96 -19.78
N GLU A 36 -16.95 2.28 -20.22
CA GLU A 36 -16.95 0.82 -20.42
C GLU A 36 -15.86 0.37 -21.40
N GLU A 37 -15.55 1.20 -22.42
CA GLU A 37 -14.47 0.95 -23.36
C GLU A 37 -13.10 0.95 -22.68
N GLN A 38 -12.83 1.90 -21.77
CA GLN A 38 -11.58 1.97 -21.01
C GLN A 38 -11.43 0.77 -20.08
N ILE A 39 -12.51 0.38 -19.40
CA ILE A 39 -12.53 -0.79 -18.52
C ILE A 39 -12.26 -2.05 -19.34
N THR A 40 -12.97 -2.24 -20.46
CA THR A 40 -12.81 -3.43 -21.31
C THR A 40 -11.41 -3.52 -21.91
N ALA A 41 -10.87 -2.40 -22.42
CA ALA A 41 -9.51 -2.34 -22.93
C ALA A 41 -8.48 -2.67 -21.84
N ALA A 42 -8.66 -2.12 -20.64
CA ALA A 42 -7.81 -2.43 -19.49
C ALA A 42 -7.89 -3.91 -19.14
N VAL A 43 -9.09 -4.52 -19.08
CA VAL A 43 -9.35 -5.94 -18.80
C VAL A 43 -8.78 -6.89 -19.85
N GLN A 44 -8.71 -6.48 -21.12
CA GLN A 44 -8.15 -7.30 -22.21
C GLN A 44 -6.63 -7.17 -22.34
N SER A 45 -6.04 -6.09 -21.80
CA SER A 45 -4.58 -5.90 -21.81
C SER A 45 -3.84 -7.03 -21.07
N GLN A 46 -2.64 -7.35 -21.53
CA GLN A 46 -1.71 -8.28 -20.87
C GLN A 46 -0.82 -7.57 -19.82
N ASP A 47 -1.01 -6.27 -19.58
CA ASP A 47 -0.22 -5.48 -18.64
C ASP A 47 -0.68 -5.66 -17.18
N ALA A 48 0.15 -5.27 -16.22
CA ALA A 48 -0.25 -5.22 -14.81
C ALA A 48 -1.09 -3.94 -14.56
N VAL A 49 -2.32 -4.11 -14.06
CA VAL A 49 -3.28 -3.01 -13.91
C VAL A 49 -3.87 -3.01 -12.51
N LEU A 50 -3.92 -1.83 -11.89
CA LEU A 50 -4.68 -1.54 -10.67
C LEU A 50 -6.04 -0.99 -11.05
N PHE A 51 -7.10 -1.75 -10.79
CA PHE A 51 -8.48 -1.36 -11.05
C PHE A 51 -9.11 -0.70 -9.82
N PRO A 52 -9.96 0.34 -9.97
CA PRO A 52 -10.70 0.89 -8.83
C PRO A 52 -11.61 -0.16 -8.21
N LEU A 53 -11.83 -0.10 -6.91
CA LEU A 53 -12.74 -1.01 -6.20
C LEU A 53 -14.16 -0.98 -6.79
N THR A 54 -14.62 0.19 -7.24
CA THR A 54 -15.92 0.36 -7.91
C THR A 54 -16.03 -0.46 -9.19
N VAL A 55 -14.98 -0.48 -10.02
CA VAL A 55 -14.93 -1.29 -11.25
C VAL A 55 -14.94 -2.78 -10.91
N TRP A 56 -14.19 -3.18 -9.88
CA TRP A 56 -14.19 -4.56 -9.38
C TRP A 56 -15.57 -5.02 -8.97
N LYS A 57 -16.32 -4.22 -8.20
CA LYS A 57 -17.68 -4.56 -7.76
C LYS A 57 -18.66 -4.72 -8.92
N SER A 58 -18.52 -3.92 -9.97
CA SER A 58 -19.43 -3.94 -11.12
C SER A 58 -19.06 -4.96 -12.22
N HIS A 59 -17.80 -5.40 -12.28
CA HIS A 59 -17.27 -6.20 -13.41
C HIS A 59 -16.48 -7.44 -12.95
N GLN A 60 -16.90 -8.07 -11.86
CA GLN A 60 -16.22 -9.25 -11.29
C GLN A 60 -16.00 -10.36 -12.32
N ASP A 61 -17.02 -10.66 -13.12
CA ASP A 61 -16.96 -11.73 -14.14
C ASP A 61 -15.91 -11.46 -15.22
N LEU A 62 -15.76 -10.19 -15.62
CA LEU A 62 -14.78 -9.79 -16.63
C LEU A 62 -13.35 -9.91 -16.11
N LEU A 63 -13.14 -9.64 -14.81
CA LEU A 63 -11.84 -9.68 -14.16
C LEU A 63 -11.43 -11.11 -13.74
N ALA A 64 -12.38 -12.02 -13.56
CA ALA A 64 -12.14 -13.40 -13.14
C ALA A 64 -11.24 -14.20 -14.11
N GLY A 65 -11.23 -13.84 -15.40
CA GLY A 65 -10.37 -14.48 -16.40
C GLY A 65 -8.92 -14.00 -16.41
N ARG A 66 -8.57 -12.99 -15.59
CA ARG A 66 -7.27 -12.34 -15.61
C ARG A 66 -6.31 -12.99 -14.60
N ALA A 67 -5.03 -13.06 -14.96
CA ALA A 67 -4.01 -13.63 -14.08
C ALA A 67 -3.78 -12.75 -12.84
N ARG A 68 -3.77 -13.36 -11.65
CA ARG A 68 -3.64 -12.68 -10.36
C ARG A 68 -2.42 -11.75 -10.30
N GLU A 69 -1.30 -12.18 -10.86
CA GLU A 69 0.00 -11.51 -10.80
C GLU A 69 -0.01 -10.14 -11.49
N ARG A 70 -0.97 -9.93 -12.39
CA ARG A 70 -1.15 -8.71 -13.19
C ARG A 70 -2.41 -7.95 -12.85
N THR A 71 -3.09 -8.37 -11.79
CA THR A 71 -4.37 -7.82 -11.40
C THR A 71 -4.27 -7.30 -9.98
N GLY A 72 -4.61 -6.04 -9.81
CA GLY A 72 -4.68 -5.42 -8.51
C GLY A 72 -5.92 -4.55 -8.37
N VAL A 73 -6.21 -4.18 -7.14
CA VAL A 73 -7.30 -3.28 -6.79
C VAL A 73 -6.73 -2.05 -6.11
N TRP A 74 -7.30 -0.87 -6.36
CA TRP A 74 -7.01 0.32 -5.58
C TRP A 74 -8.27 0.86 -4.90
N LEU A 75 -8.11 1.32 -3.66
CA LEU A 75 -9.18 1.88 -2.84
C LEU A 75 -9.09 3.40 -2.84
N ALA A 76 -10.21 4.06 -3.14
CA ALA A 76 -10.40 5.48 -2.94
C ALA A 76 -10.55 5.80 -1.44
N PRO A 77 -10.37 7.06 -1.02
CA PRO A 77 -10.49 7.45 0.39
C PRO A 77 -11.85 7.18 1.05
N GLU A 78 -12.91 7.11 0.25
CA GLU A 78 -14.29 6.82 0.66
C GLU A 78 -14.63 5.32 0.67
N ASP A 79 -13.75 4.48 0.13
CA ASP A 79 -13.99 3.03 0.08
C ASP A 79 -13.80 2.37 1.45
N GLU A 80 -14.67 1.42 1.77
CA GLU A 80 -14.56 0.61 2.97
C GLU A 80 -13.54 -0.52 2.76
N PRO A 81 -12.51 -0.68 3.62
CA PRO A 81 -11.47 -1.68 3.43
C PRO A 81 -11.99 -3.13 3.42
N GLY A 82 -13.09 -3.40 4.12
CA GLY A 82 -13.71 -4.72 4.16
C GLY A 82 -14.28 -5.17 2.82
N ASP A 83 -14.64 -4.25 1.94
CA ASP A 83 -15.19 -4.57 0.63
C ASP A 83 -14.14 -5.16 -0.33
N ALA A 84 -12.85 -4.95 -0.04
CA ALA A 84 -11.76 -5.55 -0.81
C ALA A 84 -11.48 -7.01 -0.41
N GLN A 85 -11.96 -7.47 0.75
CA GLN A 85 -11.65 -8.80 1.28
C GLN A 85 -12.01 -9.96 0.33
N PRO A 86 -13.18 -9.97 -0.35
CA PRO A 86 -13.52 -11.03 -1.29
C PRO A 86 -12.60 -11.11 -2.51
N LEU A 87 -11.83 -10.04 -2.77
CA LEU A 87 -10.97 -9.91 -3.95
C LEU A 87 -9.55 -10.44 -3.71
N PHE A 88 -9.16 -10.70 -2.46
CA PHE A 88 -7.78 -10.98 -2.07
C PHE A 88 -7.14 -12.17 -2.79
N ASP A 89 -7.91 -13.19 -3.13
CA ASP A 89 -7.42 -14.37 -3.85
C ASP A 89 -7.18 -14.09 -5.34
N GLY A 90 -7.88 -13.09 -5.90
CA GLY A 90 -7.79 -12.69 -7.31
C GLY A 90 -6.78 -11.58 -7.60
N VAL A 91 -6.20 -10.95 -6.57
CA VAL A 91 -5.25 -9.84 -6.74
C VAL A 91 -3.87 -10.13 -6.16
N ALA A 92 -2.84 -9.57 -6.80
CA ALA A 92 -1.48 -9.55 -6.26
C ALA A 92 -1.20 -8.29 -5.43
N VAL A 93 -1.90 -7.19 -5.74
CA VAL A 93 -1.67 -5.87 -5.15
C VAL A 93 -2.99 -5.25 -4.70
N VAL A 94 -3.00 -4.77 -3.46
CA VAL A 94 -4.01 -3.82 -2.97
C VAL A 94 -3.32 -2.47 -2.86
N ALA A 95 -3.82 -1.45 -3.52
CA ALA A 95 -3.33 -0.09 -3.43
C ALA A 95 -4.33 0.81 -2.70
N VAL A 96 -3.83 1.85 -2.04
CA VAL A 96 -4.65 2.86 -1.35
C VAL A 96 -4.28 4.22 -1.91
N ASP A 97 -5.29 4.95 -2.36
CA ASP A 97 -5.12 6.25 -2.98
C ASP A 97 -5.09 7.39 -1.95
N PHE A 98 -4.13 8.29 -2.15
CA PHE A 98 -3.98 9.54 -1.42
C PHE A 98 -4.15 10.69 -2.40
N PRO A 99 -5.37 11.16 -2.70
CA PRO A 99 -5.57 12.20 -3.71
C PRO A 99 -4.96 13.54 -3.28
N VAL A 100 -4.91 13.80 -1.97
CA VAL A 100 -4.30 15.00 -1.39
C VAL A 100 -3.54 14.63 -0.12
N PHE A 101 -2.42 15.31 0.13
CA PHE A 101 -1.53 15.12 1.28
C PHE A 101 -2.24 15.13 2.64
N ARG A 102 -3.32 15.90 2.76
CA ARG A 102 -4.08 16.10 4.01
C ARG A 102 -5.03 14.95 4.33
N ASP A 103 -5.17 13.98 3.43
CA ASP A 103 -6.07 12.85 3.64
C ASP A 103 -5.39 11.75 4.46
N GLY A 104 -5.82 11.59 5.71
CA GLY A 104 -5.31 10.58 6.62
C GLY A 104 -6.04 9.23 6.56
N ARG A 105 -7.16 9.10 5.82
CA ARG A 105 -7.99 7.87 5.87
C ARG A 105 -7.22 6.65 5.38
N GLY A 106 -6.34 6.82 4.40
CA GLY A 106 -5.52 5.75 3.85
C GLY A 106 -4.62 5.04 4.87
N PHE A 107 -4.19 5.73 5.94
CA PHE A 107 -3.43 5.11 7.03
C PHE A 107 -4.28 4.11 7.83
N SER A 108 -5.51 4.50 8.17
CA SER A 108 -6.46 3.62 8.86
C SER A 108 -6.86 2.44 7.98
N THR A 109 -7.09 2.69 6.68
CA THR A 109 -7.36 1.63 5.68
C THR A 109 -6.24 0.60 5.66
N ALA A 110 -4.98 1.03 5.53
CA ALA A 110 -3.83 0.13 5.54
C ALA A 110 -3.70 -0.67 6.84
N TYR A 111 -3.90 -0.01 7.98
CA TYR A 111 -3.84 -0.66 9.28
C TYR A 111 -4.91 -1.76 9.40
N LEU A 112 -6.15 -1.48 8.99
CA LEU A 112 -7.25 -2.45 9.00
C LEU A 112 -7.00 -3.61 8.03
N LEU A 113 -6.50 -3.32 6.82
CA LEU A 113 -6.14 -4.35 5.85
C LEU A 113 -5.13 -5.35 6.44
N ARG A 114 -4.10 -4.89 7.16
CA ARG A 114 -3.11 -5.77 7.78
C ARG A 114 -3.58 -6.49 9.04
N THR A 115 -4.33 -5.80 9.89
CA THR A 115 -4.68 -6.31 11.23
C THR A 115 -5.99 -7.08 11.25
N ARG A 116 -7.08 -6.47 10.76
CA ARG A 116 -8.43 -7.03 10.79
C ARG A 116 -8.67 -7.99 9.64
N TYR A 117 -8.34 -7.58 8.42
CA TYR A 117 -8.58 -8.37 7.21
C TYR A 117 -7.39 -9.26 6.83
N GLN A 118 -6.27 -9.13 7.54
CA GLN A 118 -5.10 -9.99 7.44
C GLN A 118 -4.49 -10.08 6.03
N TRP A 119 -4.65 -9.04 5.20
CA TRP A 119 -4.03 -8.97 3.87
C TRP A 119 -2.51 -9.15 3.96
N LYS A 120 -2.00 -10.18 3.28
CA LYS A 120 -0.57 -10.54 3.29
C LYS A 120 0.16 -10.17 2.00
N GLY A 121 -0.57 -9.88 0.93
CA GLY A 121 0.04 -9.45 -0.34
C GLY A 121 0.61 -8.04 -0.29
N GLN A 122 0.98 -7.52 -1.46
CA GLN A 122 1.55 -6.19 -1.60
C GLN A 122 0.50 -5.13 -1.21
N LEU A 123 0.90 -4.18 -0.37
CA LEU A 123 0.06 -3.05 0.02
C LEU A 123 0.74 -1.75 -0.41
N ARG A 124 0.19 -1.12 -1.46
CA ARG A 124 0.80 0.01 -2.16
C ARG A 124 0.14 1.34 -1.81
N ALA A 125 0.92 2.37 -1.50
CA ALA A 125 0.45 3.75 -1.45
C ALA A 125 0.61 4.41 -2.84
N ILE A 126 -0.43 5.05 -3.35
CA ILE A 126 -0.43 5.78 -4.64
C ILE A 126 -1.02 7.19 -4.46
N GLY A 127 -0.70 8.11 -5.37
CA GLY A 127 -1.19 9.49 -5.34
C GLY A 127 -0.15 10.48 -4.78
N ASP A 128 -0.57 11.32 -3.84
CA ASP A 128 0.21 12.38 -3.18
C ASP A 128 1.11 11.83 -2.07
N VAL A 129 1.96 10.85 -2.42
CA VAL A 129 2.90 10.19 -1.50
C VAL A 129 4.19 10.99 -1.41
N LEU A 130 4.49 11.47 -0.21
CA LEU A 130 5.64 12.32 0.09
C LEU A 130 6.61 11.66 1.08
N ARG A 131 7.88 12.09 1.03
CA ARG A 131 8.99 11.59 1.87
C ARG A 131 8.65 11.57 3.36
N ASP A 132 8.08 12.64 3.87
CA ASP A 132 7.76 12.86 5.28
C ASP A 132 6.71 11.87 5.82
N GLN A 133 5.87 11.32 4.93
CA GLN A 133 4.85 10.35 5.30
C GLN A 133 5.32 8.89 5.22
N LEU A 134 6.41 8.59 4.50
CA LEU A 134 6.83 7.23 4.18
C LEU A 134 7.04 6.35 5.41
N ASN A 135 7.70 6.87 6.45
CA ASN A 135 7.92 6.10 7.67
C ASN A 135 6.59 5.79 8.38
N PHE A 136 5.67 6.75 8.46
CA PHE A 136 4.34 6.52 9.04
C PHE A 136 3.53 5.52 8.22
N MET A 137 3.57 5.61 6.89
CA MET A 137 2.88 4.69 6.00
C MET A 137 3.41 3.25 6.18
N LYS A 138 4.74 3.06 6.23
CA LYS A 138 5.35 1.76 6.56
C LYS A 138 4.79 1.19 7.88
N ARG A 139 4.72 2.02 8.92
CA ARG A 139 4.22 1.61 10.24
C ARG A 139 2.74 1.21 10.23
N CYS A 140 1.93 1.86 9.39
CA CYS A 140 0.53 1.47 9.17
C CYS A 140 0.39 0.19 8.33
N GLY A 141 1.47 -0.29 7.69
CA GLY A 141 1.50 -1.59 7.04
C GLY A 141 1.72 -1.57 5.53
N PHE A 142 1.91 -0.39 4.93
CA PHE A 142 2.32 -0.27 3.53
C PHE A 142 3.72 -0.90 3.32
N ASP A 143 3.90 -1.54 2.17
CA ASP A 143 5.19 -2.09 1.76
C ASP A 143 5.69 -1.54 0.42
N THR A 144 4.85 -0.83 -0.33
CA THR A 144 5.20 -0.30 -1.65
C THR A 144 4.69 1.13 -1.77
N PHE A 145 5.48 2.03 -2.33
CA PHE A 145 5.21 3.47 -2.32
C PHE A 145 5.47 4.07 -3.70
N ALA A 146 4.41 4.51 -4.36
CA ALA A 146 4.52 5.30 -5.57
C ALA A 146 4.66 6.77 -5.21
N VAL A 147 5.91 7.19 -5.00
CA VAL A 147 6.28 8.57 -4.69
C VAL A 147 5.80 9.49 -5.82
N ARG A 148 5.29 10.66 -5.44
CA ARG A 148 4.78 11.66 -6.40
C ARG A 148 5.83 12.00 -7.45
N ALA A 149 5.42 12.07 -8.71
CA ALA A 149 6.33 12.16 -9.86
C ALA A 149 7.21 13.43 -9.91
N ASP A 150 6.85 14.49 -9.18
CA ASP A 150 7.61 15.74 -9.08
C ASP A 150 8.63 15.72 -7.91
N LYS A 151 8.78 14.60 -7.20
CA LYS A 151 9.75 14.43 -6.10
C LYS A 151 10.88 13.50 -6.51
N ASP A 152 12.04 13.75 -5.91
CA ASP A 152 13.21 12.86 -6.07
C ASP A 152 13.04 11.62 -5.19
N ILE A 153 12.95 10.46 -5.84
CA ILE A 153 12.81 9.16 -5.19
C ILE A 153 14.07 8.75 -4.41
N GLU A 154 15.26 9.17 -4.86
CA GLU A 154 16.54 8.91 -4.20
C GLU A 154 16.69 9.72 -2.90
N ASP A 155 15.99 10.85 -2.81
CA ASP A 155 15.86 11.57 -1.55
C ASP A 155 14.73 11.01 -0.68
N ALA A 156 13.60 10.63 -1.29
CA ALA A 156 12.45 10.10 -0.59
C ALA A 156 12.79 8.83 0.22
N ILE A 157 13.63 7.94 -0.31
CA ILE A 157 14.03 6.70 0.39
C ILE A 157 14.71 6.95 1.76
N LYS A 158 15.31 8.13 1.97
CA LYS A 158 15.92 8.50 3.26
C LYS A 158 14.87 8.72 4.37
N GLY A 159 13.61 8.95 3.99
CA GLY A 159 12.48 9.13 4.93
C GLY A 159 12.27 7.93 5.86
N PHE A 160 12.72 6.73 5.49
CA PHE A 160 12.61 5.53 6.34
C PHE A 160 13.62 5.49 7.50
N THR A 161 14.66 6.34 7.48
CA THR A 161 15.74 6.33 8.48
C THR A 161 15.71 7.53 9.43
N GLU A 162 14.80 8.46 9.25
CA GLU A 162 14.73 9.71 10.05
C GLU A 162 14.36 9.46 11.51
N PHE A 163 13.54 8.43 11.78
CA PHE A 163 13.10 8.09 13.12
C PHE A 163 13.64 6.72 13.51
N THR A 164 14.53 6.72 14.50
CA THR A 164 15.15 5.49 15.04
C THR A 164 14.40 4.91 16.23
N VAL A 165 13.67 5.75 16.97
CA VAL A 165 12.90 5.33 18.16
C VAL A 165 11.43 5.65 17.99
N THR A 166 10.58 4.65 18.21
CA THR A 166 9.13 4.75 18.07
C THR A 166 8.43 4.50 19.39
N TYR A 167 7.56 5.43 19.80
CA TYR A 167 6.83 5.31 21.07
C TYR A 167 5.59 4.41 20.96
N GLN A 168 4.77 4.66 19.93
CA GLN A 168 3.46 4.02 19.73
C GLN A 168 3.60 2.60 19.19
N ALA A 169 2.59 1.75 19.45
CA ALA A 169 2.42 0.48 18.76
C ALA A 169 1.95 0.70 17.31
N SER A 170 2.29 -0.21 16.41
CA SER A 170 1.96 -0.19 14.99
C SER A 170 1.96 -1.60 14.38
N VAL A 171 1.70 -1.74 13.07
CA VAL A 171 1.66 -3.05 12.41
C VAL A 171 3.01 -3.75 12.43
N ASP A 172 4.09 -2.98 12.27
CA ASP A 172 5.47 -3.45 12.27
C ASP A 172 6.06 -3.66 13.68
N GLU A 173 5.51 -2.96 14.69
CA GLU A 173 5.91 -3.08 16.09
C GLU A 173 4.66 -3.05 16.98
N PRO A 174 4.05 -4.21 17.27
CA PRO A 174 2.79 -4.28 18.03
C PRO A 174 2.93 -3.84 19.49
N LEU A 175 4.14 -3.81 20.04
CA LEU A 175 4.37 -3.46 21.45
C LEU A 175 4.84 -2.00 21.57
N PRO A 176 4.13 -1.15 22.35
CA PRO A 176 4.57 0.22 22.57
C PRO A 176 5.86 0.26 23.39
N LEU A 177 6.62 1.35 23.26
CA LEU A 177 7.95 1.50 23.86
C LEU A 177 7.97 1.23 25.36
N PHE A 178 6.99 1.72 26.11
CA PHE A 178 6.95 1.53 27.57
C PHE A 178 6.78 0.06 28.01
N ARG A 179 6.19 -0.79 27.16
CA ARG A 179 6.13 -2.24 27.42
C ARG A 179 7.45 -2.92 27.06
N ARG A 180 8.08 -2.51 25.95
CA ARG A 180 9.39 -3.02 25.51
C ARG A 180 10.48 -2.71 26.53
N ALA A 181 10.57 -1.46 26.97
CA ALA A 181 11.53 -1.02 27.97
C ALA A 181 11.42 -1.79 29.30
N ARG A 182 10.19 -2.09 29.75
CA ARG A 182 9.97 -2.91 30.96
C ARG A 182 10.41 -4.36 30.77
N ALA A 183 10.17 -4.95 29.60
CA ALA A 183 10.61 -6.31 29.28
C ALA A 183 12.14 -6.42 29.24
N GLU A 184 12.82 -5.44 28.64
CA GLU A 184 14.28 -5.38 28.59
C GLU A 184 14.92 -5.26 29.97
N VAL A 185 14.35 -4.44 30.86
CA VAL A 185 14.85 -4.30 32.24
C VAL A 185 14.70 -5.62 32.99
N GLY A 186 13.54 -6.28 32.93
CA GLY A 186 13.34 -7.58 33.58
C GLY A 186 14.26 -8.68 33.05
N ALA A 187 14.59 -8.67 31.75
CA ALA A 187 15.54 -9.60 31.15
C ALA A 187 16.98 -9.36 31.62
N ARG A 188 17.37 -8.10 31.85
CA ARG A 188 18.70 -7.75 32.39
C ARG A 188 18.86 -8.08 33.87
N GLU A 189 17.78 -8.02 34.65
CA GLU A 189 17.79 -8.35 36.08
C GLU A 189 17.77 -9.86 36.35
N SER A 190 17.43 -10.69 35.36
CA SER A 190 17.33 -12.15 35.47
C SER A 190 18.49 -12.92 34.81
N ALA A 191 19.46 -12.21 34.23
CA ALA A 191 20.69 -12.75 33.63
C ALA A 191 21.91 -12.52 34.53
#